data_AF-A0A2V7APN0-F1
#
_entry.id   AF-A0A2V7APN0-F1
#
_cell.length_a   1.000
_cell.length_b   1.000
_cell.length_c   1.000
_cell.angle_alpha   90.00
_cell.angle_beta   90.00
_cell.angle_gamma   90.00
#
_symmetry.space_group_name_H-M   'P 1'
#
loop_
_entity.id
_entity.type
_entity.pdbx_description
1 polymer ?
#
loop_
_entity_poly.entity_id
_entity_poly.type
_entity_poly.pdbx_seq_one_letter_code
_entity_poly.pdbx_strand_id
1 'polypeptide(L)'
;MIYREAGQFKTTYASDQAVFPIVQDRVVVALAVVAAFVVPPLVADEYWLQAVLIPLLVYSLAALGLNLLTGYAGQLSLGTGGFMAVGAYAAFKLATAFPQLNIILAFLLSGAAAAAIGLVFGIPSLRIKGFYLAVATLAAQFFLIWLFNKVPWFVNYASSGTITAPPR
;
A
#
# COMPACT_ATOMS: atom_id res chain seq x y z
N MET A 1 -15.23 -25.84 -10.41
CA MET A 1 -16.11 -25.31 -9.35
C MET A 1 -16.09 -26.32 -8.21
N ILE A 2 -15.61 -25.91 -7.04
CA ILE A 2 -15.26 -26.79 -5.91
C ILE A 2 -16.53 -27.29 -5.17
N TYR A 3 -17.69 -26.71 -5.46
CA TYR A 3 -18.99 -27.04 -4.86
C TYR A 3 -20.11 -26.91 -5.91
N ARG A 4 -21.25 -27.56 -5.64
CA ARG A 4 -22.44 -27.52 -6.50
C ARG A 4 -23.26 -26.27 -6.17
N GLU A 5 -23.51 -25.45 -7.19
CA GLU A 5 -24.37 -24.24 -7.10
C GLU A 5 -25.88 -24.57 -7.15
N ALA A 6 -26.23 -25.81 -7.53
CA ALA A 6 -27.61 -26.24 -7.65
C ALA A 6 -28.32 -26.27 -6.29
N GLY A 7 -29.40 -25.50 -6.15
CA GLY A 7 -30.26 -25.44 -4.96
C GLY A 7 -30.19 -24.14 -4.15
N GLN A 8 -29.30 -23.20 -4.49
CA GLN A 8 -29.27 -21.86 -3.88
C GLN A 8 -30.09 -20.87 -4.71
N PHE A 9 -31.41 -20.87 -4.50
CA PHE A 9 -32.31 -19.95 -5.18
C PHE A 9 -32.24 -18.55 -4.57
N LYS A 10 -31.93 -17.56 -5.41
CA LYS A 10 -31.93 -16.15 -5.02
C LYS A 10 -33.33 -15.57 -5.21
N THR A 11 -33.95 -15.12 -4.13
CA THR A 11 -35.32 -14.60 -4.14
C THR A 11 -35.39 -13.08 -4.32
N THR A 12 -34.25 -12.37 -4.30
CA THR A 12 -34.22 -10.89 -4.36
C THR A 12 -33.09 -10.39 -5.26
N TYR A 13 -33.31 -9.32 -6.04
CA TYR A 13 -32.29 -8.69 -6.87
C TYR A 13 -31.03 -8.26 -6.08
N ALA A 14 -31.20 -7.79 -4.84
CA ALA A 14 -30.08 -7.43 -3.96
C ALA A 14 -29.20 -8.63 -3.58
N SER A 15 -29.78 -9.83 -3.45
CA SER A 15 -29.02 -11.07 -3.21
C SER A 15 -28.27 -11.55 -4.46
N ASP A 16 -28.73 -11.14 -5.64
CA ASP A 16 -28.08 -11.47 -6.90
C ASP A 16 -26.87 -10.58 -7.19
N GLN A 17 -26.98 -9.29 -6.84
CA GLN A 17 -25.89 -8.32 -6.95
C GLN A 17 -24.86 -8.38 -5.81
N ALA A 18 -25.01 -9.30 -4.84
CA ALA A 18 -24.05 -9.44 -3.74
C ALA A 18 -22.68 -9.89 -4.25
N VAL A 19 -21.60 -9.31 -3.70
CA VAL A 19 -20.20 -9.61 -4.06
C VAL A 19 -19.87 -11.11 -3.89
N PHE A 20 -20.45 -11.74 -2.87
CA PHE A 20 -20.36 -13.19 -2.64
C PHE A 20 -21.77 -13.79 -2.56
N PRO A 21 -22.34 -14.20 -3.70
CA PRO A 21 -23.70 -14.67 -3.76
C PRO A 21 -23.91 -16.06 -3.14
N ILE A 22 -22.85 -16.87 -3.09
CA ILE A 22 -22.88 -18.24 -2.59
C ILE A 22 -22.44 -18.24 -1.12
N VAL A 23 -23.18 -18.95 -0.25
CA VAL A 23 -22.86 -19.04 1.18
C VAL A 23 -21.49 -19.71 1.42
N GLN A 24 -21.14 -20.70 0.59
CA GLN A 24 -19.85 -21.38 0.63
C GLN A 24 -18.70 -20.43 0.32
N ASP A 25 -18.83 -19.53 -0.68
CA ASP A 25 -17.83 -18.50 -0.96
C ASP A 25 -17.59 -17.60 0.25
N ARG A 26 -18.68 -17.18 0.91
CA ARG A 26 -18.60 -16.34 2.12
C ARG A 26 -17.87 -17.03 3.25
N VAL A 27 -18.12 -18.33 3.46
CA VAL A 27 -17.45 -19.12 4.49
C VAL A 27 -15.99 -19.34 4.15
N VAL A 28 -15.64 -19.64 2.89
CA VAL A 28 -14.25 -19.81 2.46
C VAL A 28 -13.46 -18.51 2.60
N VAL A 29 -14.04 -17.38 2.19
CA VAL A 29 -13.41 -16.06 2.35
C VAL A 29 -13.25 -15.71 3.83
N ALA A 30 -14.28 -15.93 4.66
CA ALA A 30 -14.21 -15.69 6.09
C ALA A 30 -13.13 -16.55 6.76
N LEU A 31 -13.07 -17.85 6.44
CA LEU A 31 -12.03 -18.75 6.94
C LEU A 31 -10.64 -18.33 6.47
N ALA A 32 -10.49 -17.88 5.22
CA ALA A 32 -9.22 -17.39 4.71
C ALA A 32 -8.75 -16.12 5.44
N VAL A 33 -9.67 -15.19 5.74
CA VAL A 33 -9.36 -13.98 6.52
C VAL A 33 -8.98 -14.35 7.96
N VAL A 34 -9.72 -15.25 8.61
CA VAL A 34 -9.41 -15.71 9.97
C VAL A 34 -8.05 -16.40 9.99
N ALA A 35 -7.77 -17.29 9.03
CA ALA A 35 -6.47 -17.95 8.91
C ALA A 35 -5.35 -16.94 8.70
N ALA A 36 -5.55 -15.90 7.87
CA ALA A 36 -4.56 -14.85 7.66
C ALA A 36 -4.23 -14.05 8.93
N PHE A 37 -5.14 -13.92 9.88
CA PHE A 37 -4.89 -13.25 11.16
C PHE A 37 -4.33 -14.17 12.26
N VAL A 38 -4.71 -15.46 12.24
CA VAL A 38 -4.38 -16.41 13.32
C VAL A 38 -3.08 -17.17 13.03
N VAL A 39 -2.80 -17.52 11.77
CA VAL A 39 -1.63 -18.34 11.40
C VAL A 39 -0.31 -17.59 11.59
N PRO A 40 -0.15 -16.32 11.17
CA PRO A 40 1.12 -15.61 11.34
C PRO A 40 1.62 -15.53 12.79
N PRO A 41 0.82 -15.12 13.80
CA PRO A 41 1.31 -15.03 15.18
C PRO A 41 1.66 -16.39 15.81
N LEU A 42 1.16 -17.51 15.27
CA LEU A 42 1.40 -18.85 15.83
C LEU A 42 2.62 -19.55 15.22
N VAL A 43 3.03 -19.17 14.00
CA VAL A 43 4.02 -19.92 13.21
C VAL A 43 5.18 -19.04 12.74
N ALA A 44 5.01 -17.72 12.68
CA ALA A 44 6.01 -16.84 12.08
C ALA A 44 7.16 -16.55 13.06
N ASP A 45 8.35 -16.99 12.68
CA ASP A 45 9.62 -16.53 13.22
C ASP A 45 9.90 -15.07 12.79
N GLU A 46 10.81 -14.39 13.49
CA GLU A 46 11.19 -12.99 13.18
C GLU A 46 11.62 -12.81 11.71
N TYR A 47 12.37 -13.79 11.17
CA TYR A 47 12.75 -13.81 9.76
C TYR A 47 11.54 -13.87 8.82
N TRP A 48 10.54 -14.71 9.12
CA TRP A 48 9.33 -14.83 8.31
C TRP A 48 8.52 -13.52 8.33
N LEU A 49 8.45 -12.86 9.48
CA LEU A 49 7.78 -11.57 9.61
C LEU A 49 8.48 -10.49 8.78
N GLN A 50 9.80 -10.32 8.95
CA GLN A 50 10.55 -9.24 8.30
C GLN A 50 10.82 -9.48 6.82
N ALA A 51 11.14 -10.71 6.41
CA ALA A 51 11.55 -11.00 5.05
C ALA A 51 10.39 -11.33 4.11
N VAL A 52 9.27 -11.84 4.63
CA VAL A 52 8.16 -12.34 3.82
C VAL A 52 6.88 -11.56 4.09
N LEU A 53 6.38 -11.57 5.32
CA LEU A 53 5.03 -11.08 5.60
C LEU A 53 4.93 -9.55 5.45
N ILE A 54 5.86 -8.79 6.03
CA ILE A 54 5.86 -7.32 5.94
C ILE A 54 6.01 -6.86 4.48
N PRO A 55 7.01 -7.32 3.70
CA PRO A 55 7.14 -6.96 2.29
C PRO A 55 5.92 -7.35 1.47
N LEU A 56 5.35 -8.53 1.69
CA LEU A 56 4.14 -8.98 1.01
C LEU A 56 2.97 -8.02 1.24
N LEU A 57 2.74 -7.61 2.49
CA LEU A 57 1.68 -6.66 2.83
C LEU A 57 1.93 -5.29 2.17
N VAL A 58 3.16 -4.78 2.22
CA VAL A 58 3.53 -3.50 1.60
C VAL A 58 3.33 -3.55 0.08
N TYR A 59 3.83 -4.59 -0.59
CA TYR A 59 3.68 -4.74 -2.04
C TYR A 59 2.24 -5.03 -2.45
N SER A 60 1.44 -5.72 -1.63
CA SER A 60 0.00 -5.88 -1.90
C SER A 60 -0.73 -4.54 -1.88
N LEU A 61 -0.42 -3.66 -0.92
CA LEU A 61 -0.99 -2.31 -0.88
C LEU A 61 -0.56 -1.48 -2.09
N ALA A 62 0.72 -1.56 -2.47
CA ALA A 62 1.23 -0.91 -3.66
C ALA A 62 0.57 -1.44 -4.95
N ALA A 63 0.35 -2.76 -5.05
CA ALA A 63 -0.31 -3.39 -6.18
C ALA A 63 -1.79 -3.01 -6.29
N LEU A 64 -2.51 -2.93 -5.16
CA LEU A 64 -3.89 -2.45 -5.11
C LEU A 64 -3.99 -0.98 -5.55
N GLY A 65 -3.09 -0.12 -5.05
CA GLY A 65 -3.02 1.27 -5.47
C GLY A 65 -2.71 1.42 -6.97
N LEU A 66 -1.81 0.59 -7.49
CA LEU A 66 -1.50 0.54 -8.92
C LEU A 66 -2.70 0.05 -9.73
N ASN A 67 -3.39 -1.01 -9.28
CA ASN A 67 -4.56 -1.57 -9.94
C ASN A 67 -5.72 -0.56 -10.01
N LEU A 68 -5.90 0.27 -8.98
CA LEU A 68 -6.87 1.36 -9.02
C LEU A 68 -6.61 2.32 -10.18
N LEU A 69 -5.34 2.66 -10.40
CA LEU A 69 -4.95 3.62 -11.43
C LEU A 69 -4.91 3.01 -12.84
N THR A 70 -4.29 1.83 -12.98
CA THR A 70 -4.13 1.15 -14.28
C THR A 70 -5.38 0.40 -14.71
N GLY A 71 -6.04 -0.28 -13.78
CA GLY A 71 -7.20 -1.12 -14.03
C GLY A 71 -8.49 -0.31 -14.18
N TYR A 72 -8.79 0.56 -13.21
CA TYR A 72 -10.07 1.30 -13.21
C TYR A 72 -9.98 2.63 -13.96
N ALA A 73 -8.91 3.41 -13.78
CA ALA A 73 -8.77 4.71 -14.44
C ALA A 73 -8.09 4.62 -15.83
N GLY A 74 -7.52 3.46 -16.19
CA GLY A 74 -6.82 3.27 -17.48
C GLY A 74 -5.52 4.07 -17.62
N GLN A 75 -4.94 4.55 -16.51
CA GLN A 75 -3.73 5.38 -16.51
C GLN A 75 -2.51 4.53 -16.12
N LEU A 76 -1.52 4.48 -17.01
CA LEU A 76 -0.26 3.80 -16.72
C LEU A 76 0.58 4.65 -15.74
N SER A 77 1.01 4.05 -14.62
CA SER A 77 1.87 4.67 -13.62
C SER A 77 3.07 3.80 -13.30
N LEU A 78 4.26 4.41 -13.35
CA LEU A 78 5.54 3.78 -13.04
C LEU A 78 6.21 4.43 -11.81
N GLY A 79 5.49 5.30 -11.10
CA GLY A 79 6.01 6.09 -9.97
C GLY A 79 5.68 5.55 -8.58
N THR A 80 5.06 4.37 -8.48
CA THR A 80 4.54 3.82 -7.21
C THR A 80 5.60 3.67 -6.12
N GLY A 81 6.82 3.28 -6.48
CA GLY A 81 7.93 3.16 -5.53
C GLY A 81 8.38 4.50 -4.95
N GLY A 82 8.34 5.57 -5.75
CA GLY A 82 8.66 6.92 -5.30
C GLY A 82 7.66 7.44 -4.26
N PHE A 83 6.36 7.26 -4.51
CA PHE A 83 5.32 7.65 -3.56
C PHE A 83 5.32 6.78 -2.29
N MET A 84 5.64 5.49 -2.43
CA MET A 84 5.86 4.60 -1.28
C MET A 84 7.02 5.10 -0.41
N ALA A 85 8.13 5.55 -1.04
CA ALA A 85 9.26 6.13 -0.31
C ALA A 85 8.85 7.39 0.47
N VAL A 86 8.04 8.29 -0.11
CA VAL A 86 7.53 9.49 0.60
C VAL A 86 6.81 9.10 1.89
N GLY A 87 5.93 8.11 1.85
CA GLY A 87 5.22 7.60 3.03
C GLY A 87 6.18 7.03 4.08
N ALA A 88 7.17 6.25 3.66
CA ALA A 88 8.17 5.67 4.55
C ALA A 88 9.02 6.74 5.25
N TYR A 89 9.54 7.74 4.52
CA TYR A 89 10.32 8.84 5.09
C TYR A 89 9.47 9.74 5.99
N ALA A 90 8.21 9.99 5.64
CA ALA A 90 7.28 10.75 6.49
C ALA A 90 6.99 10.01 7.80
N ALA A 91 6.74 8.69 7.74
CA ALA A 91 6.52 7.85 8.91
C ALA A 91 7.76 7.83 9.82
N PHE A 92 8.96 7.64 9.24
CA PHE A 92 10.22 7.71 9.97
C PHE A 92 10.39 9.04 10.70
N LYS A 93 10.14 10.15 10.01
CA LYS A 93 10.27 11.48 10.60
C LYS A 93 9.28 11.73 11.74
N LEU A 94 8.02 11.39 11.55
CA LEU A 94 7.02 11.48 12.61
C LEU A 94 7.38 10.59 13.81
N ALA A 95 7.88 9.38 13.53
CA ALA A 95 8.30 8.46 14.58
C ALA A 95 9.49 8.97 15.39
N THR A 96 10.45 9.65 14.74
CA THR A 96 11.64 10.25 15.40
C THR A 96 11.35 11.57 16.10
N ALA A 97 10.49 12.42 15.53
CA ALA A 97 10.19 13.74 16.07
C ALA A 97 9.18 13.68 17.23
N PHE A 98 8.25 12.73 17.20
CA PHE A 98 7.23 12.54 18.22
C PHE A 98 7.23 11.08 18.72
N PRO A 99 8.15 10.72 19.64
CA PRO A 99 8.24 9.36 20.18
C PRO A 99 6.95 8.88 20.84
N GLN A 100 6.19 9.78 21.47
CA GLN A 100 4.96 9.49 22.21
C GLN A 100 3.71 9.40 21.32
N LEU A 101 3.82 9.71 20.03
CA LEU A 101 2.68 9.66 19.12
C LEU A 101 2.27 8.22 18.84
N ASN A 102 0.96 7.94 18.93
CA ASN A 102 0.39 6.64 18.60
C ASN A 102 0.79 6.24 17.16
N ILE A 103 1.28 5.00 17.00
CA ILE A 103 1.76 4.48 15.72
C ILE A 103 0.69 4.54 14.62
N ILE A 104 -0.59 4.34 14.98
CA ILE A 104 -1.72 4.41 14.04
C ILE A 104 -1.86 5.83 13.49
N LEU A 105 -1.74 6.84 14.35
CA LEU A 105 -1.80 8.25 13.94
C LEU A 105 -0.58 8.61 13.09
N ALA A 106 0.60 8.10 13.43
CA ALA A 106 1.81 8.33 12.63
C ALA A 106 1.67 7.75 11.21
N PHE A 107 1.08 6.56 11.06
CA PHE A 107 0.79 5.96 9.75
C PHE A 107 -0.29 6.71 8.97
N LEU A 108 -1.34 7.18 9.64
CA LEU A 108 -2.40 7.94 8.98
C LEU A 108 -1.86 9.29 8.46
N LEU A 109 -1.06 9.98 9.28
CA LEU A 109 -0.44 11.26 8.91
C LEU A 109 0.62 11.08 7.82
N SER A 110 1.42 10.01 7.86
CA SER A 110 2.40 9.73 6.80
C SER A 110 1.71 9.36 5.48
N GLY A 111 0.59 8.61 5.54
CA GLY A 111 -0.26 8.34 4.38
C GLY A 111 -0.87 9.62 3.81
N ALA A 112 -1.36 10.52 4.67
CA ALA A 112 -1.87 11.83 4.25
C ALA A 112 -0.78 12.70 3.61
N ALA A 113 0.45 12.69 4.15
CA ALA A 113 1.59 13.37 3.57
C ALA A 113 1.96 12.79 2.18
N ALA A 114 1.99 11.47 2.04
CA ALA A 114 2.20 10.81 0.76
C ALA A 114 1.12 11.16 -0.26
N ALA A 115 -0.16 11.21 0.17
CA ALA A 115 -1.27 11.63 -0.67
C ALA A 115 -1.16 13.10 -1.09
N ALA A 116 -0.74 14.00 -0.19
CA ALA A 116 -0.53 15.41 -0.51
C ALA A 116 0.57 15.61 -1.55
N ILE A 117 1.71 14.94 -1.39
CA ILE A 117 2.78 14.95 -2.40
C ILE A 117 2.31 14.31 -3.70
N GLY A 118 1.59 13.19 -3.62
CA GLY A 118 0.95 12.53 -4.75
C GLY A 118 0.02 13.48 -5.53
N LEU A 119 -0.75 14.31 -4.83
CA LEU A 119 -1.63 15.32 -5.44
C LEU A 119 -0.82 16.42 -6.15
N VAL A 120 0.24 16.93 -5.51
CA VAL A 120 1.12 17.97 -6.08
C VAL A 120 1.75 17.50 -7.39
N PHE A 121 2.21 16.24 -7.46
CA PHE A 121 2.78 15.66 -8.69
C PHE A 121 1.69 15.13 -9.65
N GLY A 122 0.53 14.73 -9.12
CA GLY A 122 -0.58 14.15 -9.89
C GLY A 122 -1.34 15.18 -10.71
N ILE A 123 -1.68 16.34 -10.14
CA ILE A 123 -2.40 17.43 -10.83
C ILE A 123 -1.73 17.83 -12.15
N PRO A 124 -0.42 18.14 -12.21
CA PRO A 124 0.24 18.48 -13.47
C PRO A 124 0.33 17.28 -14.41
N SER A 125 0.52 16.07 -13.87
CA SER A 125 0.62 14.84 -14.66
C SER A 125 -0.67 14.53 -15.42
N LEU A 126 -1.84 14.76 -14.81
CA LEU A 126 -3.16 14.56 -15.43
C LEU A 126 -3.41 15.44 -16.68
N ARG A 127 -2.62 16.50 -16.89
CA ARG A 127 -2.72 17.35 -18.08
C ARG A 127 -2.12 16.70 -19.33
N ILE A 128 -1.34 15.62 -19.17
CA ILE A 128 -0.62 14.95 -20.24
C ILE A 128 -1.24 13.56 -20.47
N LYS A 129 -1.40 13.13 -21.73
CA LYS A 129 -2.14 11.91 -22.08
C LYS A 129 -1.22 10.73 -22.44
N GLY A 130 -1.71 9.53 -22.14
CA GLY A 130 -1.13 8.26 -22.61
C GLY A 130 0.27 7.99 -22.06
N PHE A 131 1.21 7.63 -22.93
CA PHE A 131 2.58 7.25 -22.54
C PHE A 131 3.35 8.35 -21.81
N TYR A 132 3.08 9.62 -22.11
CA TYR A 132 3.75 10.73 -21.46
C TYR A 132 3.40 10.85 -19.97
N LEU A 133 2.20 10.40 -19.57
CA LEU A 133 1.82 10.33 -18.15
C LEU A 133 2.72 9.34 -17.41
N ALA A 134 2.97 8.16 -18.00
CA ALA A 134 3.82 7.14 -17.40
C ALA A 134 5.26 7.66 -17.22
N VAL A 135 5.79 8.35 -18.22
CA VAL A 135 7.13 8.99 -18.15
C VAL A 135 7.17 10.06 -17.06
N ALA A 136 6.12 10.87 -16.89
CA ALA A 136 6.04 11.87 -15.83
C ALA A 136 6.08 11.21 -14.43
N THR A 137 5.35 10.12 -14.22
CA THR A 137 5.38 9.39 -12.94
C THR A 137 6.73 8.73 -12.66
N LEU A 138 7.41 8.23 -13.70
CA LEU A 138 8.75 7.67 -13.60
C LEU A 138 9.78 8.76 -13.23
N ALA A 139 9.71 9.92 -13.88
CA ALA A 139 10.54 11.08 -13.54
C ALA A 139 10.31 11.55 -12.09
N ALA A 140 9.05 11.61 -11.65
CA ALA A 140 8.71 11.93 -10.27
C ALA A 140 9.34 10.95 -9.28
N GLN A 141 9.27 9.64 -9.56
CA GLN A 141 9.90 8.64 -8.69
C GLN A 141 11.42 8.81 -8.61
N PHE A 142 12.12 8.98 -9.73
CA PHE A 142 13.57 9.21 -9.71
C PHE A 142 13.93 10.48 -8.96
N PHE A 143 13.16 11.55 -9.15
CA PHE A 143 13.36 12.81 -8.43
C PHE A 143 13.17 12.64 -6.91
N LEU A 144 12.12 11.96 -6.47
CA LEU A 144 11.85 11.73 -5.04
C LEU A 144 12.96 10.91 -4.38
N ILE A 145 13.40 9.83 -5.02
CA ILE A 145 14.50 9.00 -4.51
C ILE A 145 15.80 9.81 -4.47
N TRP A 146 16.09 10.58 -5.51
CA TRP A 146 17.24 11.48 -5.54
C TRP A 146 17.19 12.51 -4.41
N LEU A 147 16.03 13.13 -4.17
CA LEU A 147 15.83 14.10 -3.10
C LEU A 147 16.14 13.51 -1.72
N PHE A 148 15.63 12.32 -1.44
CA PHE A 148 15.86 11.64 -0.15
C PHE A 148 17.33 11.28 0.07
N ASN A 149 18.03 10.84 -0.98
CA ASN A 149 19.46 10.54 -0.90
C ASN A 149 20.33 11.81 -0.83
N LYS A 150 19.91 12.90 -1.48
CA LYS A 150 20.70 14.13 -1.59
C LYS A 150 20.60 14.99 -0.33
N VAL A 151 19.45 15.00 0.34
CA VAL A 151 19.18 15.85 1.51
C VAL A 151 19.35 15.04 2.80
N PRO A 152 20.45 15.21 3.54
CA PRO A 152 20.78 14.38 4.71
C PRO A 152 19.77 14.52 5.86
N TRP A 153 18.99 15.61 5.86
CA TRP A 153 17.94 15.80 6.84
C TRP A 153 16.95 14.64 6.85
N PHE A 154 16.56 14.06 5.70
CA PHE A 154 15.56 12.98 5.67
C PHE A 154 16.00 11.71 6.41
N VAL A 155 17.31 11.45 6.48
CA VAL A 155 17.91 10.31 7.16
C VAL A 155 18.50 10.67 8.53
N ASN A 156 18.19 11.85 9.08
CA ASN A 156 18.79 12.35 10.34
C ASN A 156 20.34 12.34 10.32
N TYR A 157 20.93 12.67 9.17
CA TYR A 157 22.39 12.67 8.98
C TYR A 157 23.06 11.30 9.23
N ALA A 158 22.31 10.21 9.11
CA ALA A 158 22.85 8.86 9.21
C ALA A 158 23.86 8.58 8.09
N SER A 159 25.06 8.10 8.46
CA SER A 159 26.14 7.81 7.52
C SER A 159 25.85 6.64 6.58
N SER A 160 24.90 5.77 6.92
CA SER A 160 24.49 4.62 6.09
C SER A 160 23.52 5.01 4.97
N GLY A 161 22.91 6.21 5.03
CA GLY A 161 21.84 6.60 4.12
C GLY A 161 20.56 5.75 4.23
N THR A 162 20.47 4.87 5.24
CA THR A 162 19.32 3.99 5.47
C THR A 162 18.49 4.49 6.64
N ILE A 163 17.17 4.37 6.54
CA ILE A 163 16.24 4.63 7.65
C ILE A 163 16.06 3.34 8.45
N THR A 164 16.26 3.43 9.76
CA THR A 164 15.95 2.34 10.70
C THR A 164 14.85 2.83 11.64
N ALA A 165 13.86 1.98 11.92
CA ALA A 165 12.82 2.34 12.86
C ALA A 165 13.45 2.55 14.25
N PRO A 166 13.15 3.65 14.96
CA PRO A 166 13.57 3.82 16.35
C PRO A 166 12.98 2.69 17.20
N PRO A 167 13.74 2.11 18.15
CA PRO A 167 13.18 1.15 19.09
C PRO A 167 12.06 1.83 19.89
N ARG A 168 10.89 1.19 19.94
CA ARG A 168 9.72 1.62 20.72
C ARG A 168 9.28 0.49 21.64
#